data_AF-A0A660RUL4-F1
#
_entry.id   AF-A0A660RUL4-F1
#
_cell.length_a   1.000
_cell.length_b   1.000
_cell.length_c   1.000
_cell.angle_alpha   90.00
_cell.angle_beta   90.00
_cell.angle_gamma   90.00
#
_symmetry.space_group_name_H-M   'P 1'
#
loop_
_entity.id
_entity.type
_entity.pdbx_description
1 polymer ?
#
loop_
_entity_poly.entity_id
_entity_poly.type
_entity_poly.pdbx_seq_one_letter_code
_entity_poly.pdbx_strand_id
1 'polypeptide(L)'
;MATLSPSNLETADYGTSGWNNIYSSNFQKLNDYLAKFEDLWNSTPDNWNILRYDNSTSKWIKDTIANLSSQLESSLAKVDLSNVDDNTILTKLKNVDGSGSGLDSDTVDGYHADISPAPLTIPVANSSGYINDWINQGTGSGLDADTVDGKHASDLAYKDLSNARIAKKTITSNYTTTESDCYIFADASSGNISITLTTIEGQELMIKKTDSSSNTVTITPSSGNIEGSSSLTLSSQYEYYRLYCDGTNWWKV
;
A
#
# COMPACT_ATOMS: atom_id res chain seq x y z
N MET A 1 -104.49 41.57 -21.57
CA MET A 1 -104.07 40.15 -21.63
C MET A 1 -105.11 39.39 -22.42
N ALA A 2 -104.85 39.17 -23.71
CA ALA A 2 -105.68 38.32 -24.54
C ALA A 2 -105.22 36.87 -24.33
N THR A 3 -106.14 36.03 -23.89
CA THR A 3 -105.96 34.59 -23.75
C THR A 3 -105.75 33.98 -25.14
N LEU A 4 -104.51 33.64 -25.46
CA LEU A 4 -104.18 32.95 -26.72
C LEU A 4 -104.61 31.49 -26.62
N SER A 5 -105.62 31.10 -27.41
CA SER A 5 -106.03 29.71 -27.57
C SER A 5 -105.03 28.95 -28.45
N PRO A 6 -104.81 27.63 -28.24
CA PRO A 6 -103.83 26.82 -28.98
C PRO A 6 -104.01 26.85 -30.51
N SER A 7 -105.24 27.12 -30.98
CA SER A 7 -105.59 27.20 -32.41
C SER A 7 -104.99 28.39 -33.15
N ASN A 8 -104.44 29.39 -32.44
CA ASN A 8 -103.92 30.62 -33.04
C ASN A 8 -102.40 30.65 -33.10
N LEU A 9 -101.71 29.56 -32.73
CA LEU A 9 -100.25 29.46 -32.85
C LEU A 9 -99.78 29.26 -34.30
N GLU A 10 -100.57 28.57 -35.14
CA GLU A 10 -100.16 28.20 -36.50
C GLU A 10 -100.28 29.33 -37.53
N THR A 11 -100.99 30.42 -37.22
CA THR A 11 -101.20 31.56 -38.12
C THR A 11 -100.51 32.84 -37.65
N ALA A 12 -99.82 32.81 -36.52
CA ALA A 12 -99.08 33.95 -36.01
C ALA A 12 -97.68 34.00 -36.66
N ASP A 13 -97.48 34.98 -37.55
CA ASP A 13 -96.17 35.32 -38.09
C ASP A 13 -95.33 35.97 -36.99
N TYR A 14 -94.50 35.17 -36.34
CA TYR A 14 -93.64 35.59 -35.24
C TYR A 14 -92.29 36.17 -35.69
N GLY A 15 -92.12 36.50 -36.97
CA GLY A 15 -90.87 37.01 -37.51
C GLY A 15 -89.79 35.92 -37.50
N THR A 16 -89.20 35.71 -38.66
CA THR A 16 -88.15 34.69 -38.92
C THR A 16 -87.01 34.67 -37.90
N SER A 17 -86.72 35.77 -37.20
CA SER A 17 -85.66 35.82 -36.18
C SER A 17 -85.99 35.06 -34.89
N GLY A 18 -87.25 35.07 -34.42
CA GLY A 18 -87.65 34.41 -33.17
C GLY A 18 -87.72 32.89 -33.31
N TRP A 19 -88.34 32.40 -34.39
CA TRP A 19 -88.40 30.98 -34.70
C TRP A 19 -87.04 30.39 -35.07
N ASN A 20 -86.18 31.10 -35.82
CA ASN A 20 -84.83 30.63 -36.10
C ASN A 20 -83.96 30.57 -34.83
N ASN A 21 -84.14 31.48 -33.88
CA ASN A 21 -83.48 31.43 -32.57
C ASN A 21 -84.01 30.29 -31.68
N ILE A 22 -85.31 30.00 -31.71
CA ILE A 22 -85.90 28.86 -30.99
C ILE A 22 -85.46 27.52 -31.63
N TYR A 23 -85.46 27.42 -32.95
CA TYR A 23 -84.98 26.23 -33.67
C TYR A 23 -83.49 26.01 -33.47
N SER A 24 -82.65 27.05 -33.61
CA SER A 24 -81.20 26.94 -33.40
C SER A 24 -80.86 26.64 -31.93
N SER A 25 -81.53 27.26 -30.96
CA SER A 25 -81.31 26.96 -29.55
C SER A 25 -81.81 25.59 -29.14
N ASN A 26 -82.93 25.10 -29.68
CA ASN A 26 -83.40 23.74 -29.42
C ASN A 26 -82.54 22.69 -30.13
N PHE A 27 -82.03 22.97 -31.33
CA PHE A 27 -81.08 22.10 -32.03
C PHE A 27 -79.72 22.07 -31.31
N GLN A 28 -79.26 23.22 -30.80
CA GLN A 28 -78.07 23.27 -29.96
C GLN A 28 -78.26 22.48 -28.67
N LYS A 29 -79.39 22.65 -27.98
CA LYS A 29 -79.74 21.83 -26.80
C LYS A 29 -79.81 20.35 -27.13
N LEU A 30 -80.40 19.98 -28.27
CA LEU A 30 -80.45 18.60 -28.73
C LEU A 30 -79.04 18.05 -28.97
N ASN A 31 -78.16 18.81 -29.62
CA ASN A 31 -76.76 18.43 -29.81
C ASN A 31 -76.02 18.32 -28.46
N ASP A 32 -76.28 19.22 -27.52
CA ASP A 32 -75.70 19.16 -26.17
C ASP A 32 -76.20 17.92 -25.41
N TYR A 33 -77.47 17.54 -25.56
CA TYR A 33 -78.03 16.31 -24.98
C TYR A 33 -77.48 15.06 -25.66
N LEU A 34 -77.32 15.06 -26.99
CA LEU A 34 -76.72 13.96 -27.74
C LEU A 34 -75.24 13.79 -27.36
N ALA A 35 -74.51 14.89 -27.20
CA ALA A 35 -73.12 14.86 -26.71
C ALA A 35 -73.03 14.26 -25.30
N LYS A 36 -73.95 14.61 -24.40
CA LYS A 36 -74.05 14.00 -23.06
C LYS A 36 -74.39 12.51 -23.12
N PHE A 37 -75.21 12.09 -24.08
CA PHE A 37 -75.55 10.67 -24.27
C PHE A 37 -74.37 9.87 -24.83
N GLU A 38 -73.63 10.43 -25.78
CA GLU A 38 -72.38 9.84 -26.29
C GLU A 38 -71.32 9.69 -25.20
N ASP A 39 -71.15 10.72 -24.36
CA ASP A 39 -70.25 10.62 -23.20
C ASP A 39 -70.73 9.54 -22.21
N LEU A 40 -72.05 9.39 -22.00
CA LEU A 40 -72.62 8.36 -21.14
C LEU A 40 -72.40 6.94 -21.72
N TRP A 41 -72.63 6.76 -23.02
CA TRP A 41 -72.43 5.47 -23.72
C TRP A 41 -70.96 5.04 -23.70
N ASN A 42 -70.04 5.98 -23.91
CA ASN A 42 -68.61 5.72 -23.80
C ASN A 42 -68.17 5.49 -22.33
N SER A 43 -68.89 6.07 -21.37
CA SER A 43 -68.69 5.84 -19.93
C SER A 43 -69.36 4.57 -19.38
N THR A 44 -70.03 3.77 -20.21
CA THR A 44 -70.60 2.48 -19.77
C THR A 44 -69.71 1.35 -20.31
N PRO A 45 -68.79 0.79 -19.50
CA PRO A 45 -67.88 -0.23 -20.00
C PRO A 45 -68.62 -1.53 -20.33
N ASP A 46 -68.33 -2.09 -21.50
CA ASP A 46 -68.77 -3.45 -21.85
C ASP A 46 -67.91 -4.48 -21.10
N ASN A 47 -68.34 -5.75 -21.10
CA ASN A 47 -67.60 -6.81 -20.40
C ASN A 47 -66.13 -6.86 -20.90
N TRP A 48 -65.17 -6.80 -19.96
CA TRP A 48 -63.72 -6.75 -20.18
C TRP A 48 -63.11 -5.41 -20.65
N ASN A 49 -63.91 -4.36 -20.77
CA ASN A 49 -63.43 -2.99 -20.98
C ASN A 49 -63.47 -2.19 -19.67
N ILE A 50 -62.62 -1.17 -19.58
CA ILE A 50 -62.55 -0.24 -18.45
C ILE A 50 -62.67 1.19 -18.97
N LEU A 51 -63.01 2.12 -18.07
CA LEU A 51 -63.02 3.54 -18.37
C LEU A 51 -61.67 4.14 -18.03
N ARG A 52 -61.04 4.80 -19.01
CA ARG A 52 -59.86 5.63 -18.78
C ARG A 52 -60.19 7.07 -19.15
N TYR A 53 -59.73 8.00 -18.33
CA TYR A 53 -59.80 9.42 -18.68
C TYR A 53 -58.67 9.76 -19.66
N ASP A 54 -59.02 10.28 -20.82
CA ASP A 54 -58.06 10.74 -21.83
C ASP A 54 -57.88 12.26 -21.70
N ASN A 55 -56.73 12.68 -21.18
CA ASN A 55 -56.38 14.09 -21.02
C ASN A 55 -56.31 14.86 -22.35
N SER A 56 -56.07 14.19 -23.48
CA SER A 56 -55.96 14.85 -24.79
C SER A 56 -57.32 15.29 -25.34
N THR A 57 -58.37 14.52 -25.03
CA THR A 57 -59.75 14.80 -25.43
C THR A 57 -60.61 15.32 -24.27
N SER A 58 -60.07 15.33 -23.04
CA SER A 58 -60.79 15.65 -21.79
C SER A 58 -62.09 14.86 -21.63
N LYS A 59 -62.08 13.60 -22.08
CA LYS A 59 -63.24 12.70 -22.09
C LYS A 59 -62.88 11.36 -21.47
N TRP A 60 -63.91 10.68 -20.96
CA TRP A 60 -63.81 9.28 -20.59
C TRP A 60 -63.95 8.42 -21.84
N ILE A 61 -62.96 7.57 -22.11
CA ILE A 61 -62.93 6.64 -23.23
C ILE A 61 -62.94 5.19 -22.74
N LYS A 62 -63.44 4.28 -23.57
CA LYS A 62 -63.31 2.83 -23.35
C LYS A 62 -61.88 2.41 -23.65
N ASP A 63 -61.27 1.66 -22.76
CA ASP A 63 -59.93 1.08 -22.92
C ASP A 63 -59.92 -0.38 -22.44
N THR A 64 -58.85 -1.11 -22.73
CA THR A 64 -58.68 -2.51 -22.38
C THR A 64 -57.85 -2.65 -21.10
N ILE A 65 -58.16 -3.65 -20.27
CA ILE A 65 -57.38 -4.01 -19.06
C ILE A 65 -55.87 -4.16 -19.37
N ALA A 66 -55.52 -4.60 -20.58
CA ALA A 66 -54.15 -4.75 -21.06
C ALA A 66 -53.33 -3.43 -21.05
N ASN A 67 -53.94 -2.28 -21.31
CA ASN A 67 -53.24 -0.99 -21.29
C ASN A 67 -53.02 -0.45 -19.87
N LEU A 68 -53.89 -0.80 -18.90
CA LEU A 68 -53.69 -0.46 -17.50
C LEU A 68 -52.60 -1.31 -16.85
N SER A 69 -52.49 -2.59 -17.23
CA SER A 69 -51.43 -3.50 -16.78
C SER A 69 -50.05 -2.83 -16.95
N SER A 70 -49.70 -2.37 -18.15
CA SER A 70 -48.37 -1.80 -18.41
C SER A 70 -48.04 -0.53 -17.59
N GLN A 71 -49.05 0.27 -17.20
CA GLN A 71 -48.86 1.47 -16.38
C GLN A 71 -48.87 1.18 -14.87
N LEU A 72 -49.63 0.16 -14.46
CA LEU A 72 -49.73 -0.30 -13.08
C LEU A 72 -48.46 -1.04 -12.64
N GLU A 73 -47.89 -1.86 -13.53
CA GLU A 73 -46.62 -2.57 -13.29
C GLU A 73 -45.48 -1.61 -12.94
N SER A 74 -45.43 -0.43 -13.58
CA SER A 74 -44.39 0.57 -13.29
C SER A 74 -44.61 1.34 -11.98
N SER A 75 -45.84 1.39 -11.47
CA SER A 75 -46.21 2.22 -10.31
C SER A 75 -46.25 1.43 -8.99
N LEU A 76 -46.64 0.14 -9.04
CA LEU A 76 -46.65 -0.75 -7.86
C LEU A 76 -45.25 -1.08 -7.35
N ALA A 77 -44.28 -1.23 -8.25
CA ALA A 77 -42.88 -1.53 -7.91
C ALA A 77 -42.17 -0.45 -7.08
N LYS A 78 -42.81 0.71 -6.83
CA LYS A 78 -42.22 1.86 -6.10
C LYS A 78 -42.60 1.94 -4.62
N VAL A 79 -43.64 1.25 -4.14
CA VAL A 79 -44.20 1.47 -2.78
C VAL A 79 -44.26 0.21 -1.92
N ASP A 80 -44.38 -0.97 -2.51
CA ASP A 80 -44.31 -2.24 -1.80
C ASP A 80 -43.40 -3.19 -2.60
N LEU A 81 -42.41 -3.78 -1.94
CA LEU A 81 -41.49 -4.74 -2.54
C LEU A 81 -41.91 -6.18 -2.26
N SER A 82 -42.93 -6.41 -1.42
CA SER A 82 -43.37 -7.75 -1.00
C SER A 82 -43.97 -8.58 -2.14
N ASN A 83 -44.39 -7.92 -3.23
CA ASN A 83 -44.90 -8.54 -4.44
C ASN A 83 -43.95 -8.37 -5.66
N VAL A 84 -42.79 -7.75 -5.48
CA VAL A 84 -41.75 -7.65 -6.52
C VAL A 84 -40.83 -8.84 -6.35
N ASP A 85 -40.63 -9.59 -7.43
CA ASP A 85 -39.75 -10.75 -7.42
C ASP A 85 -38.33 -10.37 -6.94
N ASP A 86 -37.79 -11.14 -5.99
CA ASP A 86 -36.47 -10.88 -5.39
C ASP A 86 -35.35 -10.82 -6.43
N ASN A 87 -35.44 -11.56 -7.55
CA ASN A 87 -34.44 -11.45 -8.62
C ASN A 87 -34.58 -10.15 -9.39
N THR A 88 -35.77 -9.56 -9.48
CA THR A 88 -35.95 -8.23 -10.05
C THR A 88 -35.29 -7.17 -9.16
N ILE A 89 -35.41 -7.32 -7.84
CA ILE A 89 -34.75 -6.45 -6.87
C ILE A 89 -33.23 -6.65 -6.95
N LEU A 90 -32.75 -7.90 -6.91
CA LEU A 90 -31.33 -8.22 -7.01
C LEU A 90 -30.74 -7.79 -8.34
N THR A 91 -31.47 -7.88 -9.45
CA THR A 91 -31.01 -7.41 -10.77
C THR A 91 -30.96 -5.89 -10.81
N LYS A 92 -31.96 -5.20 -10.25
CA LYS A 92 -31.92 -3.75 -10.13
C LYS A 92 -30.79 -3.29 -9.21
N LEU A 93 -30.59 -3.96 -8.08
CA LEU A 93 -29.48 -3.70 -7.17
C LEU A 93 -28.15 -4.00 -7.85
N LYS A 94 -27.99 -5.14 -8.54
CA LYS A 94 -26.80 -5.45 -9.35
C LYS A 94 -26.62 -4.61 -10.60
N ASN A 95 -27.63 -3.85 -11.02
CA ASN A 95 -27.47 -2.85 -12.08
C ASN A 95 -27.08 -1.49 -11.51
N VAL A 96 -27.42 -1.23 -10.23
CA VAL A 96 -26.96 -0.05 -9.47
C VAL A 96 -25.55 -0.29 -8.93
N ASP A 97 -25.31 -1.54 -8.53
CA ASP A 97 -24.08 -2.15 -8.13
C ASP A 97 -23.38 -2.54 -9.43
N GLY A 98 -23.33 -3.80 -9.91
CA GLY A 98 -22.60 -4.19 -11.15
C GLY A 98 -21.67 -5.39 -10.96
N SER A 99 -20.65 -5.49 -11.82
CA SER A 99 -19.27 -5.92 -11.55
C SER A 99 -18.44 -4.75 -12.08
N GLY A 100 -17.59 -4.15 -11.24
CA GLY A 100 -17.56 -2.68 -11.16
C GLY A 100 -18.79 -2.18 -10.41
N SER A 101 -19.12 -2.90 -9.34
CA SER A 101 -20.42 -2.83 -8.71
C SER A 101 -20.48 -1.72 -7.65
N GLY A 102 -19.57 -1.79 -6.68
CA GLY A 102 -19.33 -0.76 -5.68
C GLY A 102 -20.25 -0.78 -4.44
N LEU A 103 -21.10 -1.79 -4.26
CA LEU A 103 -21.86 -2.13 -3.05
C LEU A 103 -21.39 -3.45 -2.44
N ASP A 104 -20.28 -4.03 -2.90
CA ASP A 104 -19.40 -4.75 -2.01
C ASP A 104 -18.32 -3.80 -1.45
N SER A 105 -17.95 -4.05 -0.21
CA SER A 105 -16.88 -3.35 0.51
C SER A 105 -15.49 -3.57 -0.11
N ASP A 106 -15.40 -4.01 -1.37
CA ASP A 106 -14.18 -4.44 -2.07
C ASP A 106 -13.34 -3.27 -2.60
N THR A 107 -13.95 -2.08 -2.69
CA THR A 107 -13.37 -0.88 -3.30
C THR A 107 -12.88 0.13 -2.26
N VAL A 108 -12.58 -0.32 -1.04
CA VAL A 108 -11.75 0.50 -0.14
C VAL A 108 -10.26 0.44 -0.56
N ASP A 109 -9.87 -0.53 -1.38
CA ASP A 109 -8.57 -0.53 -2.07
C ASP A 109 -8.58 -1.07 -3.52
N GLY A 110 -9.72 -1.59 -4.00
CA GLY A 110 -9.88 -2.00 -5.40
C GLY A 110 -9.12 -3.29 -5.74
N TYR A 111 -8.80 -4.13 -4.75
CA TYR A 111 -8.24 -5.47 -4.94
C TYR A 111 -9.16 -6.55 -4.37
N HIS A 112 -9.67 -7.43 -5.23
CA HIS A 112 -10.02 -8.78 -4.78
C HIS A 112 -8.73 -9.46 -4.31
N ALA A 113 -8.67 -9.86 -3.04
CA ALA A 113 -7.48 -10.41 -2.37
C ALA A 113 -6.89 -11.70 -3.00
N ASP A 114 -7.47 -12.22 -4.08
CA ASP A 114 -7.16 -13.56 -4.58
C ASP A 114 -6.18 -13.62 -5.75
N ILE A 115 -5.75 -12.48 -6.34
CA ILE A 115 -4.82 -12.56 -7.48
C ILE A 115 -3.92 -11.33 -7.61
N SER A 116 -2.73 -11.35 -7.01
CA SER A 116 -1.71 -10.34 -7.29
C SER A 116 -0.35 -10.94 -7.68
N PRO A 117 -0.05 -10.97 -9.00
CA PRO A 117 1.32 -11.02 -9.49
C PRO A 117 1.59 -9.97 -10.59
N ALA A 118 1.22 -8.70 -10.38
CA ALA A 118 1.48 -7.60 -11.32
C ALA A 118 2.14 -6.37 -10.64
N PRO A 119 2.92 -5.55 -11.36
CA PRO A 119 3.45 -4.28 -10.85
C PRO A 119 2.36 -3.20 -10.73
N LEU A 120 2.47 -2.31 -9.73
CA LEU A 120 1.54 -1.18 -9.39
C LEU A 120 0.26 -1.55 -8.64
N THR A 121 0.28 -2.69 -7.94
CA THR A 121 -0.77 -3.15 -7.03
C THR A 121 -0.44 -2.76 -5.58
N ILE A 122 -1.45 -2.63 -4.71
CA ILE A 122 -1.22 -2.37 -3.28
C ILE A 122 -0.60 -3.62 -2.64
N PRO A 123 0.45 -3.48 -1.82
CA PRO A 123 1.00 -4.61 -1.08
C PRO A 123 -0.01 -5.25 -0.11
N VAL A 124 -0.32 -6.54 -0.30
CA VAL A 124 -1.25 -7.30 0.56
C VAL A 124 -0.44 -8.13 1.55
N ALA A 125 -0.83 -8.09 2.83
CA ALA A 125 -0.23 -8.92 3.86
C ALA A 125 -0.76 -10.37 3.79
N ASN A 126 0.13 -11.34 3.97
CA ASN A 126 -0.19 -12.75 4.14
C ASN A 126 -0.94 -13.02 5.46
N SER A 127 -1.31 -14.28 5.69
CA SER A 127 -2.05 -14.74 6.88
C SER A 127 -1.33 -14.48 8.22
N SER A 128 -0.07 -14.08 8.18
CA SER A 128 0.74 -13.71 9.36
C SER A 128 0.92 -12.18 9.50
N GLY A 129 0.25 -11.37 8.67
CA GLY A 129 0.34 -9.92 8.70
C GLY A 129 1.56 -9.34 7.97
N TYR A 130 2.32 -10.17 7.23
CA TYR A 130 3.51 -9.73 6.48
C TYR A 130 3.21 -9.66 4.99
N ILE A 131 3.62 -8.59 4.32
CA ILE A 131 3.61 -8.53 2.85
C ILE A 131 4.58 -9.59 2.33
N ASN A 132 4.07 -10.67 1.72
CA ASN A 132 4.90 -11.78 1.22
C ASN A 132 5.51 -11.43 -0.15
N ASP A 133 6.79 -11.75 -0.32
CA ASP A 133 7.58 -11.76 -1.56
C ASP A 133 7.65 -10.48 -2.41
N TRP A 134 6.87 -9.43 -2.12
CA TRP A 134 6.97 -8.14 -2.82
C TRP A 134 8.11 -7.27 -2.32
N ILE A 135 8.39 -7.37 -1.03
CA ILE A 135 9.66 -6.95 -0.47
C ILE A 135 10.45 -8.24 -0.42
N ASN A 136 11.27 -8.51 -1.45
CA ASN A 136 12.26 -9.59 -1.34
C ASN A 136 12.98 -9.35 0.00
N GLN A 137 12.86 -10.27 0.95
CA GLN A 137 13.53 -10.20 2.23
C GLN A 137 14.34 -11.49 2.33
N GLY A 138 15.66 -11.34 2.32
CA GLY A 138 16.61 -12.46 2.19
C GLY A 138 17.78 -12.12 1.27
N THR A 139 18.75 -13.03 1.18
CA THR A 139 20.00 -12.84 0.43
C THR A 139 19.73 -12.43 -1.02
N GLY A 140 20.29 -11.29 -1.44
CA GLY A 140 20.12 -10.74 -2.79
C GLY A 140 18.92 -9.80 -2.97
N SER A 141 18.19 -9.49 -1.89
CA SER A 141 17.09 -8.52 -1.94
C SER A 141 17.50 -7.05 -1.94
N GLY A 142 18.67 -6.72 -1.38
CA GLY A 142 19.10 -5.33 -1.15
C GLY A 142 18.33 -4.61 -0.04
N LEU A 143 17.54 -5.35 0.77
CA LEU A 143 16.73 -4.85 1.88
C LEU A 143 16.96 -5.61 3.19
N ASP A 144 17.84 -6.61 3.21
CA ASP A 144 18.29 -7.21 4.45
C ASP A 144 19.16 -6.22 5.23
N ALA A 145 18.95 -6.18 6.55
CA ALA A 145 19.53 -5.21 7.49
C ALA A 145 21.06 -5.08 7.42
N ASP A 146 21.70 -6.07 6.83
CA ASP A 146 23.12 -6.15 6.48
C ASP A 146 23.63 -4.94 5.64
N THR A 147 22.76 -4.34 4.83
CA THR A 147 23.10 -3.16 4.02
C THR A 147 22.84 -1.80 4.70
N VAL A 148 22.19 -1.75 5.87
CA VAL A 148 21.76 -0.48 6.50
C VAL A 148 22.92 0.29 7.14
N ASP A 149 23.96 -0.39 7.61
CA ASP A 149 25.24 0.20 8.05
C ASP A 149 26.42 -0.21 7.16
N GLY A 150 26.14 -0.96 6.09
CA GLY A 150 27.13 -1.46 5.14
C GLY A 150 28.09 -2.49 5.75
N LYS A 151 27.62 -3.26 6.73
CA LYS A 151 28.41 -4.28 7.42
C LYS A 151 27.65 -5.61 7.49
N HIS A 152 28.23 -6.61 6.83
CA HIS A 152 27.79 -8.01 6.96
C HIS A 152 28.11 -8.55 8.36
N ALA A 153 27.39 -9.60 8.80
CA ALA A 153 27.75 -10.33 10.02
C ALA A 153 29.20 -10.89 9.94
N SER A 154 29.69 -11.15 8.73
CA SER A 154 31.09 -11.48 8.45
C SER A 154 32.07 -10.32 8.64
N ASP A 155 31.60 -9.07 8.60
CA ASP A 155 32.40 -7.88 8.91
C ASP A 155 32.47 -7.61 10.42
N LEU A 156 31.55 -8.18 11.20
CA LEU A 156 31.61 -8.21 12.67
C LEU A 156 32.54 -9.31 13.20
N ALA A 157 32.90 -10.29 12.36
CA ALA A 157 34.03 -11.15 12.65
C ALA A 157 35.29 -10.29 12.57
N TYR A 158 35.71 -9.76 13.72
CA TYR A 158 37.01 -9.13 13.89
C TYR A 158 38.05 -9.97 13.16
N LYS A 159 38.54 -9.41 12.05
CA LYS A 159 39.66 -9.86 11.23
C LYS A 159 40.69 -10.59 12.11
N ASP A 160 40.57 -11.91 12.15
CA ASP A 160 41.45 -12.83 12.86
C ASP A 160 41.68 -12.58 14.38
N LEU A 161 40.82 -13.11 15.25
CA LEU A 161 41.28 -13.50 16.60
C LEU A 161 42.34 -14.62 16.56
N SER A 162 42.42 -15.35 15.42
CA SER A 162 43.52 -16.27 15.07
C SER A 162 44.88 -15.57 15.02
N ASN A 163 44.92 -14.29 14.63
CA ASN A 163 46.11 -13.43 14.57
C ASN A 163 46.19 -12.45 15.75
N ALA A 164 45.13 -12.31 16.55
CA ALA A 164 45.17 -11.54 17.80
C ALA A 164 46.02 -12.21 18.90
N ARG A 165 46.45 -13.46 18.73
CA ARG A 165 47.53 -14.02 19.56
C ARG A 165 48.86 -13.45 19.08
N ILE A 166 49.40 -12.52 19.87
CA ILE A 166 50.75 -11.99 19.66
C ILE A 166 51.76 -13.15 19.69
N ALA A 167 52.33 -13.48 18.53
CA ALA A 167 53.24 -14.61 18.39
C ALA A 167 54.60 -14.27 19.04
N LYS A 168 55.16 -15.21 19.81
CA LYS A 168 56.55 -15.11 20.27
C LYS A 168 57.50 -15.42 19.11
N LYS A 169 58.58 -14.66 19.01
CA LYS A 169 59.70 -14.94 18.11
C LYS A 169 60.92 -15.34 18.92
N THR A 170 61.52 -16.47 18.57
CA THR A 170 62.78 -16.92 19.18
C THR A 170 63.93 -16.67 18.21
N ILE A 171 65.01 -16.06 18.68
CA ILE A 171 66.21 -15.76 17.90
C ILE A 171 67.45 -16.34 18.59
N THR A 172 68.44 -16.76 17.79
CA THR A 172 69.72 -17.35 18.25
C THR A 172 70.94 -16.65 17.64
N SER A 173 70.72 -15.52 16.96
CA SER A 173 71.76 -14.72 16.30
C SER A 173 71.30 -13.26 16.19
N ASN A 174 72.18 -12.38 15.68
CA ASN A 174 71.86 -10.96 15.48
C ASN A 174 70.58 -10.78 14.66
N TYR A 175 69.78 -9.78 15.02
CA TYR A 175 68.44 -9.61 14.45
C TYR A 175 68.08 -8.12 14.30
N THR A 176 67.28 -7.78 13.28
CA THR A 176 66.70 -6.44 13.10
C THR A 176 65.19 -6.57 13.14
N THR A 177 64.52 -5.77 13.97
CA THR A 177 63.07 -5.90 14.21
C THR A 177 62.23 -5.48 13.00
N THR A 178 61.05 -6.08 12.86
CA THR A 178 60.04 -5.72 11.86
C THR A 178 58.76 -5.25 12.54
N GLU A 179 57.82 -4.69 11.77
CA GLU A 179 56.51 -4.22 12.26
C GLU A 179 55.66 -5.32 12.91
N SER A 180 55.91 -6.59 12.61
CA SER A 180 55.17 -7.73 13.15
C SER A 180 55.74 -8.27 14.47
N ASP A 181 56.91 -7.80 14.89
CA ASP A 181 57.53 -8.25 16.13
C ASP A 181 56.87 -7.56 17.34
N CYS A 182 56.64 -8.34 18.39
CA CYS A 182 56.13 -7.85 19.69
C CYS A 182 56.81 -8.54 20.87
N TYR A 183 57.01 -9.86 20.82
CA TYR A 183 57.73 -10.62 21.85
C TYR A 183 58.95 -11.33 21.24
N ILE A 184 60.15 -10.92 21.64
CA ILE A 184 61.43 -11.46 21.16
C ILE A 184 62.14 -12.16 22.32
N PHE A 185 62.40 -13.45 22.14
CA PHE A 185 63.09 -14.31 23.08
C PHE A 185 64.46 -14.63 22.47
N ALA A 186 65.51 -14.00 23.00
CA ALA A 186 66.87 -14.11 22.50
C ALA A 186 67.65 -15.16 23.32
N ASP A 187 68.17 -16.16 22.62
CA ASP A 187 69.06 -17.18 23.14
C ASP A 187 70.50 -16.89 22.70
N ALA A 188 71.27 -16.29 23.60
CA ALA A 188 72.67 -15.92 23.38
C ALA A 188 73.65 -17.07 23.72
N SER A 189 73.19 -18.33 23.84
CA SER A 189 74.06 -19.45 24.22
C SER A 189 75.27 -19.65 23.30
N SER A 190 75.13 -19.32 22.01
CA SER A 190 76.19 -19.49 20.99
C SER A 190 77.09 -18.26 20.82
N GLY A 191 76.82 -17.15 21.50
CA GLY A 191 77.59 -15.91 21.42
C GLY A 191 76.74 -14.68 21.73
N ASN A 192 77.38 -13.51 21.83
CA ASN A 192 76.68 -12.25 22.03
C ASN A 192 75.70 -11.98 20.87
N ILE A 193 74.50 -11.50 21.18
CA ILE A 193 73.47 -11.14 20.20
C ILE A 193 73.29 -9.62 20.21
N SER A 194 73.26 -9.03 19.02
CA SER A 194 72.87 -7.64 18.80
C SER A 194 71.49 -7.58 18.13
N ILE A 195 70.55 -6.90 18.75
CA ILE A 195 69.21 -6.62 18.23
C ILE A 195 69.15 -5.15 17.82
N THR A 196 68.88 -4.90 16.55
CA THR A 196 68.69 -3.54 16.02
C THR A 196 67.19 -3.24 15.95
N LEU A 197 66.74 -2.16 16.60
CA LEU A 197 65.32 -1.77 16.60
C LEU A 197 65.03 -0.87 15.39
N THR A 198 64.11 -1.29 14.53
CA THR A 198 63.57 -0.44 13.45
C THR A 198 62.61 0.59 14.06
N THR A 199 62.82 1.87 13.79
CA THR A 199 61.99 2.95 14.34
C THR A 199 60.62 2.99 13.67
N ILE A 200 59.60 2.45 14.36
CA ILE A 200 58.21 2.41 13.91
C ILE A 200 57.35 3.03 15.01
N GLU A 201 56.70 4.16 14.72
CA GLU A 201 55.85 4.86 15.69
C GLU A 201 54.74 3.94 16.21
N GLY A 202 54.56 3.90 17.54
CA GLY A 202 53.54 3.09 18.20
C GLY A 202 53.92 1.62 18.41
N GLN A 203 55.10 1.17 17.95
CA GLN A 203 55.53 -0.20 18.17
C GLN A 203 55.91 -0.45 19.64
N GLU A 204 55.37 -1.53 20.22
CA GLU A 204 55.77 -2.05 21.53
C GLU A 204 56.51 -3.39 21.37
N LEU A 205 57.67 -3.51 22.04
CA LEU A 205 58.52 -4.69 22.01
C LEU A 205 58.86 -5.14 23.42
N MET A 206 58.67 -6.43 23.69
CA MET A 206 59.23 -7.13 24.84
C MET A 206 60.40 -7.98 24.37
N ILE A 207 61.59 -7.72 24.91
CA ILE A 207 62.82 -8.43 24.56
C ILE A 207 63.37 -9.11 25.81
N LYS A 208 63.50 -10.44 25.76
CA LYS A 208 63.98 -11.28 26.88
C LYS A 208 65.24 -12.03 26.51
N LYS A 209 66.22 -12.09 27.41
CA LYS A 209 67.28 -13.10 27.35
C LYS A 209 66.79 -14.40 27.99
N THR A 210 66.87 -15.52 27.27
CA THR A 210 66.31 -16.80 27.74
C THR A 210 67.33 -17.79 28.25
N ASP A 211 68.58 -17.69 27.79
CA ASP A 211 69.63 -18.63 28.13
C ASP A 211 70.40 -18.19 29.40
N SER A 212 71.13 -19.13 30.00
CA SER A 212 71.92 -18.93 31.22
C SER A 212 73.40 -18.64 30.96
N SER A 213 73.82 -18.46 29.71
CA SER A 213 75.21 -18.14 29.40
C SER A 213 75.57 -16.72 29.84
N SER A 214 76.87 -16.44 29.99
CA SER A 214 77.41 -15.11 30.24
C SER A 214 77.42 -14.19 29.02
N ASN A 215 77.00 -14.69 27.86
CA ASN A 215 76.90 -13.87 26.66
C ASN A 215 75.77 -12.85 26.83
N THR A 216 75.90 -11.71 26.19
CA THR A 216 74.97 -10.59 26.37
C THR A 216 74.04 -10.43 25.17
N VAL A 217 72.85 -9.89 25.41
CA VAL A 217 71.94 -9.40 24.36
C VAL A 217 71.97 -7.88 24.40
N THR A 218 72.50 -7.25 23.35
CA THR A 218 72.59 -5.80 23.22
C THR A 218 71.49 -5.29 22.31
N ILE A 219 70.69 -4.34 22.78
CA ILE A 219 69.54 -3.75 22.09
C ILE A 219 69.92 -2.33 21.69
N THR A 220 69.90 -2.04 20.39
CA THR A 220 70.33 -0.75 19.84
C THR A 220 69.27 -0.22 18.86
N PRO A 221 68.76 1.00 19.01
CA PRO A 221 67.90 1.60 18.00
C PRO A 221 68.66 1.86 16.69
N SER A 222 67.99 1.71 15.56
CA SER A 222 68.51 2.16 14.26
C SER A 222 68.62 3.70 14.18
N SER A 223 67.75 4.40 14.91
CA SER A 223 67.80 5.84 15.12
C SER A 223 67.27 6.21 16.51
N GLY A 224 67.67 7.39 17.01
CA GLY A 224 67.23 7.89 18.31
C GLY A 224 67.89 7.19 19.49
N ASN A 225 67.32 7.38 20.68
CA ASN A 225 67.84 6.86 21.94
C ASN A 225 66.78 6.08 22.72
N ILE A 226 67.22 5.21 23.63
CA ILE A 226 66.37 4.52 24.60
C ILE A 226 66.49 5.25 25.94
N GLU A 227 65.53 6.11 26.29
CA GLU A 227 65.59 7.02 27.45
C GLU A 227 66.94 7.77 27.56
N GLY A 228 67.43 8.32 26.44
CA GLY A 228 68.72 9.02 26.39
C GLY A 228 69.96 8.13 26.29
N SER A 229 69.83 6.80 26.43
CA SER A 229 70.92 5.85 26.15
C SER A 229 70.98 5.49 24.67
N SER A 230 72.17 5.20 24.13
CA SER A 230 72.32 4.67 22.76
C SER A 230 71.98 3.18 22.65
N SER A 231 72.00 2.45 23.77
CA SER A 231 71.70 1.01 23.80
C SER A 231 71.29 0.55 25.20
N LEU A 232 70.70 -0.64 25.26
CA LEU A 232 70.46 -1.41 26.49
C LEU A 232 71.14 -2.77 26.37
N THR A 233 71.50 -3.36 27.51
CA THR A 233 72.11 -4.70 27.55
C THR A 233 71.37 -5.57 28.56
N LEU A 234 71.04 -6.79 28.15
CA LEU A 234 70.55 -7.87 29.01
C LEU A 234 71.71 -8.84 29.24
N SER A 235 72.09 -9.04 30.51
CA SER A 235 73.24 -9.86 30.90
C SER A 235 72.84 -11.11 31.67
N SER A 236 71.68 -11.08 32.35
CA SER A 236 71.21 -12.19 33.17
C SER A 236 70.10 -12.99 32.49
N GLN A 237 70.02 -14.29 32.78
CA GLN A 237 68.89 -15.11 32.35
C GLN A 237 67.58 -14.50 32.85
N TYR A 238 66.60 -14.43 31.96
CA TYR A 238 65.26 -13.90 32.19
C TYR A 238 65.16 -12.39 32.43
N GLU A 239 66.26 -11.67 32.34
CA GLU A 239 66.24 -10.21 32.23
C GLU A 239 65.50 -9.80 30.96
N TYR A 240 64.72 -8.73 31.05
CA TYR A 240 63.96 -8.21 29.93
C TYR A 240 63.73 -6.70 29.99
N TYR A 241 63.49 -6.12 28.82
CA TYR A 241 62.92 -4.78 28.69
C TYR A 241 61.63 -4.84 27.89
N ARG A 242 60.67 -4.00 28.27
CA ARG A 242 59.56 -3.61 27.41
C ARG A 242 59.82 -2.19 26.93
N LEU A 243 59.68 -1.98 25.63
CA LEU A 243 60.07 -0.76 24.97
C LEU A 243 58.91 -0.29 24.09
N TYR A 244 58.61 1.01 24.12
CA TYR A 244 57.64 1.67 23.26
C TYR A 244 58.33 2.72 22.41
N CYS A 245 58.03 2.76 21.11
CA CYS A 245 58.60 3.73 20.16
C CYS A 245 57.63 4.90 19.93
N ASP A 246 58.08 6.14 20.16
CA ASP A 246 57.29 7.37 19.91
C ASP A 246 57.47 7.92 18.48
N GLY A 247 58.11 7.16 17.59
CA GLY A 247 58.47 7.58 16.23
C GLY A 247 59.86 8.22 16.10
N THR A 248 60.51 8.57 17.21
CA THR A 248 61.89 9.11 17.24
C THR A 248 62.78 8.39 18.24
N ASN A 249 62.31 8.22 19.48
CA ASN A 249 62.99 7.60 20.60
C ASN A 249 62.21 6.38 21.11
N TRP A 250 62.88 5.61 21.97
CA TRP A 250 62.34 4.45 22.65
C TRP A 250 62.25 4.71 24.16
N TRP A 251 61.18 4.21 24.77
CA TRP A 251 60.85 4.41 26.18
C TRP A 251 60.69 3.07 26.88
N LYS A 252 61.18 2.91 28.11
CA LYS A 252 60.91 1.69 28.88
C LYS A 252 59.52 1.77 29.51
N VAL A 253 58.73 0.69 29.45
CA VAL A 253 57.32 0.65 29.91
C VAL A 253 56.95 -0.53 30.84
#